data_AF-A0A1Z4C5D7-F1
#
_entry.id   AF-A0A1Z4C5D7-F1
#
_cell.length_a   1.000
_cell.length_b   1.000
_cell.length_c   1.000
_cell.angle_alpha   90.00
_cell.angle_beta   90.00
_cell.angle_gamma   90.00
#
_symmetry.space_group_name_H-M   'P 1'
#
loop_
_entity.id
_entity.type
_entity.pdbx_description
1 polymer ?
#
loop_
_entity_poly.entity_id
_entity_poly.type
_entity_poly.pdbx_seq_one_letter_code
_entity_poly.pdbx_strand_id
1 'polypeptide(L)'
;MANAAAESYTDDTLDWVAEGKSFTSRTGQLEQSVGWRPLGDGSAEIYANAEYALYVEEGTRPHVILPKNGRALKIPTSGGGGYILRRKVNHPGTAPMPFFFADGAGREQRMGERALSVLAGVIEYA
;
A
#
# COMPACT_ATOMS: atom_id res chain seq x y z
N MET A 1 8.10 -5.27 -22.71
CA MET A 1 7.26 -4.08 -22.40
C MET A 1 6.49 -4.27 -21.11
N ALA A 2 5.68 -5.33 -20.94
CA ALA A 2 4.91 -5.54 -19.71
C ALA A 2 5.73 -5.63 -18.41
N ASN A 3 6.90 -6.28 -18.44
CA ASN A 3 7.80 -6.34 -17.30
C ASN A 3 8.28 -4.94 -16.86
N ALA A 4 8.75 -4.13 -17.82
CA ALA A 4 9.20 -2.77 -17.56
C ALA A 4 8.05 -1.85 -17.10
N ALA A 5 6.83 -2.07 -17.60
CA ALA A 5 5.65 -1.34 -17.14
C ALA A 5 5.28 -1.72 -15.69
N ALA A 6 5.35 -2.99 -15.32
CA ALA A 6 5.07 -3.46 -13.97
C ALA A 6 6.13 -3.01 -12.95
N GLU A 7 7.41 -3.04 -13.35
CA GLU A 7 8.51 -2.48 -12.57
C GLU A 7 8.30 -0.97 -12.35
N SER A 8 8.04 -0.21 -13.43
CA SER A 8 7.80 1.23 -13.33
C SER A 8 6.59 1.60 -12.47
N TYR A 9 5.52 0.81 -12.51
CA TYR A 9 4.34 1.00 -11.65
C TYR A 9 4.67 0.72 -10.19
N THR A 10 5.46 -0.33 -9.94
CA THR A 10 5.93 -0.68 -8.59
C THR A 10 6.77 0.46 -8.03
N ASP A 11 7.71 0.98 -8.81
CA ASP A 11 8.55 2.11 -8.39
C ASP A 11 7.71 3.37 -8.11
N ASP A 12 6.77 3.75 -9.00
CA ASP A 12 5.86 4.88 -8.77
C ASP A 12 5.03 4.69 -7.49
N THR A 13 4.62 3.46 -7.20
CA THR A 13 3.89 3.12 -5.98
C THR A 13 4.76 3.33 -4.74
N LEU A 14 6.01 2.90 -4.78
CA LEU A 14 6.94 3.06 -3.67
C LEU A 14 7.35 4.53 -3.48
N ASP A 15 7.56 5.27 -4.56
CA ASP A 15 7.82 6.71 -4.54
C ASP A 15 6.63 7.47 -3.93
N TRP A 16 5.40 7.15 -4.32
CA TRP A 16 4.18 7.73 -3.75
C TRP A 16 4.10 7.57 -2.23
N VAL A 17 4.46 6.40 -1.73
CA VAL A 17 4.53 6.12 -0.28
C VAL A 17 5.68 6.91 0.37
N ALA A 18 6.87 6.92 -0.25
CA ALA A 18 8.05 7.62 0.27
C ALA A 18 7.84 9.14 0.35
N GLU A 19 7.07 9.72 -0.57
CA GLU A 19 6.65 11.13 -0.56
C GLU A 19 5.62 11.46 0.52
N GLY A 20 5.14 10.46 1.27
CA GLY A 20 4.17 10.64 2.36
C GLY A 20 2.74 10.89 1.88
N LYS A 21 2.41 10.50 0.65
CA LYS A 21 1.08 10.70 0.05
C LYS A 21 0.05 9.61 0.39
N SER A 22 0.45 8.58 1.14
CA SER A 22 -0.39 7.48 1.59
C SER A 22 -0.28 7.29 3.11
N PHE A 23 0.39 6.23 3.59
CA PHE A 23 0.62 5.97 5.00
C PHE A 23 2.02 6.39 5.44
N THR A 24 2.21 6.66 6.73
CA THR A 24 3.55 6.87 7.29
C THR A 24 4.22 5.53 7.57
N SER A 25 5.23 5.21 6.77
CA SER A 25 6.06 4.03 7.03
C SER A 25 6.86 4.18 8.32
N ARG A 26 6.96 3.07 9.07
CA ARG A 26 7.80 2.98 10.26
C ARG A 26 8.82 1.85 10.19
N THR A 27 8.44 0.73 9.59
CA THR A 27 9.27 -0.47 9.48
C THR A 27 9.59 -0.86 8.05
N GLY A 28 8.93 -0.25 7.05
CA GLY A 28 9.09 -0.60 5.62
C GLY A 28 8.45 -1.93 5.22
N GLN A 29 7.72 -2.61 6.11
CA GLN A 29 7.21 -3.96 5.85
C GLN A 29 6.17 -4.03 4.73
N LEU A 30 5.31 -3.01 4.62
CA LEU A 30 4.30 -2.98 3.57
C LEU A 30 4.96 -2.77 2.21
N GLU A 31 5.90 -1.83 2.13
CA GLU A 31 6.68 -1.52 0.93
C GLU A 31 7.50 -2.72 0.45
N GLN A 32 8.19 -3.41 1.35
CA GLN A 32 8.94 -4.63 1.02
C GLN A 32 8.04 -5.78 0.54
N SER A 33 6.73 -5.73 0.84
CA SER A 33 5.77 -6.72 0.38
C SER A 33 5.19 -6.41 -1.00
N VAL A 34 5.42 -5.19 -1.52
CA VAL A 34 5.01 -4.77 -2.86
C VAL A 34 5.98 -5.34 -3.88
N GLY A 35 5.45 -5.98 -4.91
CA GLY A 35 6.25 -6.50 -6.00
C GLY A 35 5.41 -6.83 -7.22
N TRP A 36 6.06 -7.41 -8.23
CA TRP A 36 5.39 -7.82 -9.46
C TRP A 36 5.94 -9.15 -9.97
N ARG A 37 5.15 -9.85 -10.80
CA ARG A 37 5.58 -11.05 -11.53
C ARG A 37 4.98 -11.10 -12.94
N PRO A 38 5.71 -11.61 -13.94
CA PRO A 38 5.16 -11.80 -15.28
C PRO A 38 4.16 -12.97 -15.30
N LEU A 39 3.13 -12.87 -16.14
CA LEU A 39 2.13 -13.94 -16.33
C LEU A 39 2.33 -14.75 -17.62
N GLY A 40 3.29 -14.36 -18.48
CA GLY A 40 3.71 -15.12 -19.66
C GLY A 40 2.90 -14.85 -20.94
N ASP A 41 1.77 -14.17 -20.83
CA ASP A 41 0.90 -13.75 -21.94
C ASP A 41 1.17 -12.30 -22.40
N GLY A 42 2.32 -11.75 -22.00
CA GLY A 42 2.61 -10.33 -22.18
C GLY A 42 1.89 -9.44 -21.17
N SER A 43 1.35 -10.00 -20.08
CA SER A 43 0.91 -9.24 -18.91
C SER A 43 1.79 -9.53 -17.68
N ALA A 44 1.60 -8.72 -16.65
CA ALA A 44 2.26 -8.85 -15.37
C ALA A 44 1.26 -8.55 -14.25
N GLU A 45 1.41 -9.24 -13.13
CA GLU A 45 0.65 -9.01 -11.91
C GLU A 45 1.48 -8.17 -10.95
N ILE A 46 0.85 -7.19 -10.32
CA ILE A 46 1.41 -6.37 -9.25
C ILE A 46 0.66 -6.73 -7.97
N TYR A 47 1.39 -6.97 -6.87
CA TYR A 47 0.83 -7.48 -5.63
C TYR A 47 1.45 -6.81 -4.41
N ALA A 48 0.71 -6.84 -3.28
CA ALA A 48 1.23 -6.53 -1.95
C ALA A 48 0.87 -7.68 -1.01
N ASN A 49 1.88 -8.37 -0.47
CA ASN A 49 1.68 -9.61 0.30
C ASN A 49 1.49 -9.40 1.82
N ALA A 50 1.63 -8.18 2.33
CA ALA A 50 1.36 -7.92 3.74
C ALA A 50 -0.13 -8.19 4.04
N GLU A 51 -0.42 -8.95 5.10
CA GLU A 51 -1.79 -9.34 5.49
C GLU A 51 -2.72 -8.13 5.70
N TYR A 52 -2.15 -6.97 6.01
CA TYR A 52 -2.86 -5.73 6.26
C TYR A 52 -2.87 -4.75 5.08
N ALA A 53 -2.25 -5.09 3.93
CA ALA A 53 -2.16 -4.23 2.76
C ALA A 53 -3.54 -3.76 2.28
N LEU A 54 -4.51 -4.70 2.20
CA LEU A 54 -5.88 -4.39 1.79
C LEU A 54 -6.55 -3.38 2.73
N TYR A 55 -6.35 -3.51 4.05
CA TYR A 55 -6.93 -2.60 5.03
C TYR A 55 -6.31 -1.19 4.99
N VAL A 56 -5.09 -1.07 4.46
CA VAL A 56 -4.45 0.22 4.20
C VAL A 56 -5.02 0.83 2.93
N GLU A 57 -5.11 0.06 1.85
CA GLU A 57 -5.63 0.52 0.56
C GLU A 57 -7.10 0.96 0.64
N GLU A 58 -7.97 0.12 1.20
CA GLU A 58 -9.42 0.36 1.21
C GLU A 58 -9.95 0.93 2.53
N GLY A 59 -9.12 0.95 3.58
CA GLY A 59 -9.56 1.27 4.93
C GLY A 59 -10.35 0.13 5.58
N THR A 60 -10.97 0.43 6.72
CA THR A 60 -11.84 -0.52 7.43
C THR A 60 -13.14 0.14 7.85
N ARG A 61 -14.25 -0.60 7.74
CA ARG A 61 -15.56 -0.17 8.23
C ARG A 61 -15.64 -0.14 9.76
N PRO A 62 -16.59 0.63 10.34
CA PRO A 62 -16.88 0.55 11.77
C PRO A 62 -17.12 -0.90 12.22
N HIS A 63 -16.46 -1.30 13.30
CA HIS A 63 -16.55 -2.68 13.81
C HIS A 63 -16.26 -2.76 15.32
N VAL A 64 -16.73 -3.83 15.94
CA VAL A 64 -16.47 -4.11 17.35
C VAL A 64 -15.22 -4.96 17.48
N ILE A 65 -14.24 -4.48 18.25
CA ILE A 65 -13.05 -5.23 18.64
C ILE A 65 -13.37 -5.95 19.96
N LEU A 66 -13.16 -7.26 19.95
CA LEU A 66 -13.38 -8.15 21.09
C LEU A 66 -12.06 -8.83 21.50
N PRO A 67 -11.88 -9.17 22.78
CA PRO A 67 -10.73 -9.95 23.22
C PRO A 67 -10.78 -11.34 22.56
N LYS A 68 -9.72 -11.70 21.82
CA LYS A 68 -9.58 -13.04 21.21
C LYS A 68 -9.39 -14.11 22.28
N ASN A 69 -8.51 -13.83 23.25
CA ASN A 69 -8.20 -14.70 24.38
C ASN A 69 -8.36 -13.87 25.67
N GLY A 70 -9.13 -14.38 26.65
CA GLY A 70 -9.33 -13.73 27.95
C GLY A 70 -10.64 -12.94 28.09
N ARG A 71 -10.77 -12.19 29.20
CA ARG A 71 -12.03 -11.54 29.61
C ARG A 71 -12.15 -10.07 29.19
N ALA A 72 -11.04 -9.42 28.83
CA ALA A 72 -11.00 -8.01 28.45
C ALA A 72 -9.76 -7.69 27.60
N LEU A 73 -9.88 -6.67 26.75
CA LEU A 73 -8.80 -5.99 26.05
C LEU A 73 -8.00 -5.15 27.03
N LYS A 74 -6.67 -5.16 26.88
CA LYS A 74 -5.72 -4.39 27.67
C LYS A 74 -5.15 -3.27 26.81
N ILE A 75 -5.63 -2.05 27.01
CA ILE A 75 -5.28 -0.88 26.18
C ILE A 75 -4.26 -0.03 26.94
N PRO A 76 -3.04 0.20 26.41
CA PRO A 76 -2.05 1.05 27.07
C PRO A 76 -2.50 2.51 27.12
N THR A 77 -2.20 3.18 28.22
CA THR A 77 -2.41 4.63 28.36
C THR A 77 -1.22 5.39 27.77
N SER A 78 -1.47 6.58 27.22
CA SER A 78 -0.50 7.40 26.49
C SER A 78 0.70 7.90 27.31
N GLY A 79 0.71 7.69 28.64
CA GLY A 79 1.81 8.06 29.53
C GLY A 79 2.59 6.89 30.15
N GLY A 80 2.36 5.64 29.71
CA GLY A 80 3.09 4.47 30.20
C GLY A 80 2.78 4.03 31.64
N GLY A 81 1.94 4.77 32.38
CA GLY A 81 1.63 4.53 33.79
C GLY A 81 0.56 3.46 34.07
N GLY A 82 0.01 2.79 33.05
CA GLY A 82 -1.00 1.75 33.25
C GLY A 82 -1.81 1.38 32.03
N TYR A 83 -2.85 0.57 32.27
CA TYR A 83 -3.71 -0.01 31.23
C TYR A 83 -5.19 0.22 31.52
N ILE A 84 -5.95 0.51 30.47
CA ILE A 84 -7.40 0.55 30.48
C ILE A 84 -7.93 -0.82 30.06
N LEU A 85 -8.77 -1.42 30.91
CA LEU A 85 -9.45 -2.67 30.59
C LEU A 85 -10.82 -2.39 29.95
N ARG A 86 -11.11 -3.06 28.83
CA ARG A 86 -12.39 -2.97 28.12
C ARG A 86 -12.85 -4.34 27.66
N ARG A 87 -14.12 -4.66 27.89
CA ARG A 87 -14.73 -5.91 27.37
C ARG A 87 -14.90 -5.88 25.85
N LYS A 88 -15.08 -4.67 25.29
CA LYS A 88 -15.19 -4.42 23.85
C LYS A 88 -14.77 -2.99 23.53
N VAL A 89 -14.40 -2.74 22.29
CA VAL A 89 -14.19 -1.39 21.72
C VAL A 89 -15.04 -1.27 20.46
N ASN A 90 -15.85 -0.23 20.35
CA ASN A 90 -16.54 0.10 19.10
C ASN A 90 -15.57 0.97 18.28
N HIS A 91 -14.85 0.37 17.34
CA HIS A 91 -13.90 1.07 16.49
C HIS A 91 -14.66 1.76 15.34
N PRO A 92 -14.42 3.06 15.07
CA PRO A 92 -15.08 3.76 13.97
C PRO A 92 -14.65 3.26 12.59
N GLY A 93 -13.60 2.45 12.53
CA GLY A 93 -12.94 2.07 11.29
C GLY A 93 -11.70 2.92 11.05
N THR A 94 -11.04 2.69 9.93
CA THR A 94 -9.87 3.44 9.47
C THR A 94 -10.19 3.98 8.08
N ALA A 95 -9.81 5.24 7.82
CA ALA A 95 -9.92 5.81 6.48
C ALA A 95 -8.94 5.10 5.52
N PRO A 96 -9.27 4.98 4.22
CA PRO A 96 -8.35 4.47 3.22
C PRO A 96 -7.13 5.38 3.08
N MET A 97 -5.96 4.76 2.95
CA MET A 97 -4.69 5.38 2.60
C MET A 97 -4.18 4.66 1.35
N PRO A 98 -4.75 4.96 0.16
CA PRO A 98 -4.46 4.21 -1.05
C PRO A 98 -3.01 4.44 -1.47
N PHE A 99 -2.37 3.40 -1.97
CA PHE A 99 -1.03 3.41 -2.56
C PHE A 99 -1.03 2.77 -3.96
N PHE A 100 -1.86 1.75 -4.20
CA PHE A 100 -2.01 1.15 -5.52
C PHE A 100 -2.93 1.94 -6.44
N PHE A 101 -4.08 2.40 -5.97
CA PHE A 101 -5.07 3.04 -6.83
C PHE A 101 -5.20 4.54 -6.57
N ALA A 102 -4.24 5.10 -5.84
CA ALA A 102 -4.13 6.54 -5.65
C ALA A 102 -3.73 7.24 -6.97
N ASP A 103 -4.31 8.42 -7.22
CA ASP A 103 -3.94 9.28 -8.35
C ASP A 103 -3.93 8.57 -9.72
N GLY A 104 -4.96 7.78 -10.02
CA GLY A 104 -5.00 6.96 -11.23
C GLY A 104 -4.71 7.73 -12.53
N ALA A 105 -5.29 8.93 -12.68
CA ALA A 105 -5.06 9.79 -13.85
C ALA A 105 -3.62 10.30 -13.94
N GLY A 106 -3.04 10.76 -12.81
CA GLY A 106 -1.65 11.20 -12.78
C GLY A 106 -0.68 10.06 -13.01
N ARG A 107 -0.97 8.87 -12.48
CA ARG A 107 -0.17 7.65 -12.69
C ARG A 107 -0.20 7.21 -14.14
N GLU A 108 -1.37 7.21 -14.79
CA GLU A 108 -1.50 6.92 -16.23
C GLU A 108 -0.66 7.88 -17.07
N GLN A 109 -0.72 9.18 -16.78
CA GLN A 109 0.09 10.18 -17.46
C GLN A 109 1.59 9.92 -17.28
N ARG A 110 2.08 9.72 -16.05
CA ARG A 110 3.49 9.44 -15.76
C ARG A 110 3.98 8.16 -16.45
N MET A 111 3.15 7.12 -16.50
CA MET A 111 3.46 5.89 -17.23
C MET A 111 3.56 6.12 -18.74
N GLY A 112 2.66 6.92 -19.32
CA GLY A 112 2.71 7.30 -20.73
C GLY A 112 3.98 8.07 -21.08
N GLU A 113 4.35 9.07 -20.26
CA GLU A 113 5.58 9.86 -20.41
C GLU A 113 6.83 8.97 -20.32
N ARG A 114 6.88 8.05 -19.35
CA ARG A 114 7.99 7.07 -19.24
C ARG A 114 8.07 6.15 -20.47
N ALA A 115 6.94 5.65 -20.96
CA ALA A 115 6.93 4.80 -22.15
C ALA A 115 7.45 5.53 -23.40
N LEU A 116 7.02 6.79 -23.61
CA LEU A 116 7.50 7.63 -24.71
C LEU A 116 9.00 7.92 -24.58
N SER A 117 9.49 8.21 -23.37
CA SER A 117 10.91 8.44 -23.12
C SER A 117 11.78 7.22 -23.44
N VAL A 118 11.34 6.02 -23.07
CA VAL A 118 12.06 4.77 -23.39
C VAL A 118 12.11 4.54 -24.90
N LEU A 119 10.99 4.76 -25.60
CA LEU A 119 10.94 4.64 -27.06
C LEU A 119 11.85 5.65 -27.76
N ALA A 120 11.87 6.91 -27.31
CA ALA A 120 12.74 7.94 -27.86
C ALA A 120 14.23 7.59 -27.69
N GLY A 121 14.63 7.13 -26.49
CA GLY A 121 16.01 6.72 -26.24
C GLY A 121 16.47 5.52 -27.07
N VAL A 122 15.57 4.60 -27.43
CA VAL A 122 15.89 3.48 -28.34
C VAL A 122 16.13 3.97 -29.77
N ILE A 123 15.36 4.96 -30.23
CA ILE A 123 15.51 5.53 -31.59
C ILE A 123 16.79 6.35 -31.71
N GLU A 124 17.18 7.11 -30.68
CA GLU A 124 18.41 7.91 -30.70
C GLU A 124 19.70 7.08 -30.66
N TYR A 125 19.62 5.81 -30.23
CA TYR A 125 20.75 4.88 -30.14
C TYR A 125 20.79 3.82 -31.26
N ALA A 126 19.87 3.87 -32.23
CA ALA A 126 19.78 2.96 -33.37
C ALA A 126 20.26 3.63 -34.67
#